data_AF-A0A0F4NLV1-F1
#
_entry.id   AF-A0A0F4NLV1-F1
#
_cell.length_a   1.000
_cell.length_b   1.000
_cell.length_c   1.000
_cell.angle_alpha   90.00
_cell.angle_beta   90.00
_cell.angle_gamma   90.00
#
_symmetry.space_group_name_H-M   'P 1'
#
loop_
_entity.id
_entity.type
_entity.pdbx_description
1 polymer ?
#
loop_
_entity_poly.entity_id
_entity_poly.type
_entity_poly.pdbx_seq_one_letter_code
_entity_poly.pdbx_strand_id
1 'polypeptide(L)'
;MTIPKIANIKNEWLYQQVDVEYPTKESIAGLALYKDKIAHCQYEQLSKVPQPSGVFGDEDLFLVDFHRLTVMFALLQSRQWQHQSDRDLILEFLSQIIYSEPCNLYLGFRAGEAVAAAIVTNNDEEILISDVVVRDEQFSPQDFISDLCLKLAIDDNNSCCVFVER
;
A
#
# COMPACT_ATOMS: atom_id res chain seq x y z
N MET A 1 -6.01 12.59 16.26
CA MET A 1 -5.30 12.99 15.02
C MET A 1 -6.31 12.95 13.89
N THR A 2 -6.28 13.90 12.96
CA THR A 2 -7.23 13.95 11.84
C THR A 2 -6.69 13.13 10.68
N ILE A 3 -7.50 12.23 10.12
CA ILE A 3 -7.14 11.46 8.93
C ILE A 3 -7.09 12.41 7.72
N PRO A 4 -5.98 12.48 6.96
CA PRO A 4 -5.89 13.32 5.76
C PRO A 4 -6.95 12.96 4.72
N LYS A 5 -7.33 13.93 3.88
CA LYS A 5 -8.34 13.71 2.83
C LYS A 5 -7.91 12.61 1.86
N ILE A 6 -6.65 12.63 1.41
CA ILE A 6 -6.07 11.59 0.54
C ILE A 6 -6.16 10.17 1.16
N ALA A 7 -6.07 10.03 2.47
CA ALA A 7 -6.21 8.74 3.15
C ALA A 7 -7.66 8.25 3.16
N ASN A 8 -8.64 9.15 3.32
CA ASN A 8 -10.04 8.78 3.17
C ASN A 8 -10.35 8.32 1.74
N ILE A 9 -9.76 8.95 0.73
CA ILE A 9 -9.89 8.53 -0.68
C ILE A 9 -9.38 7.09 -0.86
N LYS A 10 -8.17 6.79 -0.36
CA LYS A 10 -7.60 5.43 -0.38
C LYS A 10 -8.50 4.41 0.30
N ASN A 11 -8.99 4.75 1.48
CA ASN A 11 -9.82 3.87 2.29
C ASN A 11 -11.16 3.56 1.61
N GLU A 12 -11.87 4.59 1.11
CA GLU A 12 -13.11 4.40 0.36
C GLU A 12 -12.89 3.56 -0.91
N TRP A 13 -11.80 3.79 -1.65
CA TRP A 13 -11.45 2.99 -2.83
C TRP A 13 -11.27 1.50 -2.49
N LEU A 14 -10.62 1.17 -1.37
CA LEU A 14 -10.50 -0.23 -0.91
C LEU A 14 -11.82 -0.80 -0.42
N TYR A 15 -12.65 0.00 0.26
CA TYR A 15 -13.93 -0.46 0.79
C TYR A 15 -14.92 -0.84 -0.32
N GLN A 16 -14.84 -0.15 -1.45
CA GLN A 16 -15.67 -0.43 -2.62
C GLN A 16 -15.30 -1.74 -3.34
N GLN A 17 -14.15 -2.35 -3.04
CA GLN A 17 -13.75 -3.63 -3.66
C GLN A 17 -14.67 -4.80 -3.28
N VAL A 18 -15.43 -4.67 -2.20
CA VAL A 18 -16.47 -5.65 -1.80
C VAL A 18 -17.89 -5.18 -2.10
N ASP A 19 -18.06 -3.98 -2.69
CA ASP A 19 -19.36 -3.45 -3.09
C ASP A 19 -19.77 -4.01 -4.46
N VAL A 20 -19.94 -5.34 -4.48
CA VAL A 20 -20.36 -6.13 -5.64
C VAL A 20 -21.68 -6.83 -5.35
N GLU A 21 -22.32 -7.39 -6.37
CA GLU A 21 -23.66 -8.00 -6.22
C GLU A 21 -23.67 -9.17 -5.22
N TYR A 22 -22.56 -9.93 -5.12
CA TYR A 22 -22.43 -11.10 -4.25
C TYR A 22 -21.02 -11.20 -3.64
N PRO A 23 -20.67 -10.40 -2.62
CA PRO A 23 -19.39 -10.51 -1.95
C PRO A 23 -19.31 -11.80 -1.13
N THR A 24 -18.12 -12.38 -1.03
CA THR A 24 -17.89 -13.55 -0.15
C THR A 24 -17.95 -13.11 1.31
N LYS A 25 -18.34 -14.03 2.21
CA LYS A 25 -18.39 -13.72 3.65
C LYS A 25 -16.99 -13.43 4.19
N GLU A 26 -16.01 -14.11 3.63
CA GLU A 26 -14.60 -14.00 3.91
C GLU A 26 -14.06 -12.61 3.53
N SER A 27 -14.39 -12.08 2.34
CA SER A 27 -14.00 -10.73 1.94
C SER A 27 -14.64 -9.65 2.83
N ILE A 28 -15.90 -9.82 3.26
CA ILE A 28 -16.55 -8.89 4.19
C ILE A 28 -15.82 -8.90 5.55
N ALA A 29 -15.46 -10.08 6.06
CA ALA A 29 -14.71 -10.21 7.30
C ALA A 29 -13.27 -9.67 7.17
N GLY A 30 -12.61 -9.88 6.03
CA GLY A 30 -11.32 -9.29 5.71
C GLY A 30 -11.36 -7.76 5.66
N LEU A 31 -12.39 -7.19 5.04
CA LEU A 31 -12.62 -5.74 5.08
C LEU A 31 -12.79 -5.22 6.52
N ALA A 32 -13.52 -5.94 7.37
CA ALA A 32 -13.70 -5.54 8.77
C ALA A 32 -12.36 -5.51 9.53
N LEU A 33 -11.51 -6.52 9.34
CA LEU A 33 -10.15 -6.56 9.91
C LEU A 33 -9.28 -5.43 9.37
N TYR A 34 -9.39 -5.13 8.08
CA TYR A 34 -8.66 -4.03 7.47
C TYR A 34 -9.09 -2.67 8.03
N LYS A 35 -10.40 -2.44 8.21
CA LYS A 35 -10.94 -1.22 8.85
C LYS A 35 -10.42 -1.04 10.29
N ASP A 36 -10.32 -2.13 11.04
CA ASP A 36 -9.76 -2.11 12.39
C ASP A 36 -8.28 -1.68 12.38
N LYS A 37 -7.46 -2.26 11.48
CA LYS A 37 -6.06 -1.83 11.27
C LYS A 37 -5.96 -0.33 10.97
N ILE A 38 -6.77 0.17 10.04
CA ILE A 38 -6.77 1.58 9.64
C ILE A 38 -7.16 2.53 10.79
N ALA A 39 -8.02 2.12 11.72
CA ALA A 39 -8.39 2.93 12.88
C ALA A 39 -7.19 3.21 13.81
N HIS A 40 -6.13 2.42 13.72
CA HIS A 40 -4.91 2.55 14.51
C HIS A 40 -3.74 3.19 13.76
N CYS A 41 -3.86 3.40 12.45
CA CYS A 41 -2.82 4.02 11.64
C CYS A 41 -2.64 5.51 11.96
N GLN A 42 -1.40 5.96 11.83
CA GLN A 42 -1.03 7.37 11.93
C GLN A 42 -0.62 7.89 10.55
N TYR A 43 -0.74 9.19 10.36
CA TYR A 43 -0.39 9.84 9.10
C TYR A 43 0.58 10.97 9.38
N GLU A 44 1.68 10.99 8.63
CA GLU A 44 2.70 12.01 8.69
C GLU A 44 2.80 12.72 7.35
N GLN A 45 2.71 14.04 7.35
CA GLN A 45 3.07 14.85 6.19
C GLN A 45 4.59 14.99 6.16
N LEU A 46 5.21 14.62 5.04
CA LEU A 46 6.64 14.79 4.86
C LEU A 46 6.96 16.27 4.69
N SER A 47 7.87 16.78 5.53
CA SER A 47 8.45 18.12 5.37
C SER A 47 9.50 18.18 4.28
N LYS A 48 10.04 17.02 3.90
CA LYS A 48 11.03 16.84 2.83
C LYS A 48 10.92 15.44 2.26
N VAL A 49 11.09 15.31 0.95
CA VAL A 49 11.22 14.01 0.30
C VAL A 49 12.49 13.30 0.79
N PRO A 50 12.39 12.06 1.29
CA PRO A 50 13.54 11.30 1.77
C PRO A 50 14.52 11.04 0.62
N GLN A 51 15.82 11.07 0.93
CA GLN A 51 16.85 10.70 -0.03
C GLN A 51 16.74 9.20 -0.34
N PRO A 52 16.84 8.80 -1.62
CA PRO A 52 16.73 7.40 -2.01
C PRO A 52 17.83 6.59 -1.34
N SER A 53 17.43 5.48 -0.72
CA SER A 53 18.35 4.54 -0.07
C SER A 53 19.21 3.79 -1.10
N GLY A 54 18.71 3.65 -2.33
CA GLY A 54 19.34 2.85 -3.38
C GLY A 54 19.23 1.35 -3.11
N VAL A 55 18.39 0.96 -2.15
CA VAL A 55 18.03 -0.44 -1.93
C VAL A 55 17.28 -0.89 -3.17
N PHE A 56 16.03 -0.52 -3.35
CA PHE A 56 15.24 -0.94 -4.50
C PHE A 56 15.60 -0.09 -5.72
N GLY A 57 16.22 -0.71 -6.74
CA GLY A 57 16.42 -0.05 -8.02
C GLY A 57 15.09 0.15 -8.76
N ASP A 58 15.11 0.93 -9.84
CA ASP A 58 13.90 1.15 -10.66
C ASP A 58 13.31 -0.16 -11.21
N GLU A 59 14.20 -1.08 -11.62
CA GLU A 59 13.90 -2.44 -12.09
C GLU A 59 13.43 -3.40 -10.99
N ASP A 60 13.59 -3.03 -9.70
CA ASP A 60 13.12 -3.84 -8.56
C ASP A 60 11.71 -3.44 -8.11
N LEU A 61 11.21 -2.29 -8.57
CA LEU A 61 9.93 -1.72 -8.16
C LEU A 61 8.91 -1.87 -9.29
N PHE A 62 7.84 -2.60 -9.04
CA PHE A 62 6.82 -2.94 -10.03
C PHE A 62 5.47 -2.35 -9.67
N LEU A 63 4.84 -1.69 -10.64
CA LEU A 63 3.40 -1.44 -10.59
C LEU A 63 2.67 -2.77 -10.70
N VAL A 64 1.66 -2.95 -9.87
CA VAL A 64 0.85 -4.16 -9.84
C VAL A 64 -0.30 -4.00 -10.84
N ASP A 65 -0.17 -4.61 -12.01
CA ASP A 65 -1.07 -4.44 -13.17
C ASP A 65 -1.72 -5.75 -13.66
N PHE A 66 -1.36 -6.89 -13.06
CA PHE A 66 -2.00 -8.18 -13.33
C PHE A 66 -2.20 -9.04 -12.07
N HIS A 67 -3.12 -10.00 -12.17
CA HIS A 67 -3.59 -10.81 -11.06
C HIS A 67 -2.49 -11.47 -10.21
N ARG A 68 -1.43 -12.00 -10.82
CA ARG A 68 -0.35 -12.64 -10.05
C ARG A 68 0.38 -11.64 -9.16
N LEU A 69 0.55 -10.38 -9.57
CA LEU A 69 1.11 -9.35 -8.70
C LEU A 69 0.10 -8.95 -7.62
N THR A 70 -1.20 -8.90 -7.93
CA THR A 70 -2.27 -8.68 -6.94
C THR A 70 -2.19 -9.69 -5.80
N VAL A 71 -2.03 -10.97 -6.15
CA VAL A 71 -1.89 -12.06 -5.17
C VAL A 71 -0.61 -11.90 -4.35
N MET A 72 0.52 -11.53 -4.97
CA MET A 72 1.77 -11.26 -4.23
C MET A 72 1.63 -10.10 -3.25
N PHE A 73 0.96 -9.03 -3.66
CA PHE A 73 0.61 -7.89 -2.81
C PHE A 73 -0.24 -8.34 -1.62
N ALA A 74 -1.34 -9.06 -1.87
CA ALA A 74 -2.24 -9.55 -0.85
C ALA A 74 -1.53 -10.49 0.15
N LEU A 75 -0.64 -11.36 -0.34
CA LEU A 75 0.19 -12.24 0.49
C LEU A 75 1.22 -11.49 1.35
N LEU A 76 1.80 -10.39 0.86
CA LEU A 76 2.70 -9.56 1.66
C LEU A 76 1.92 -8.81 2.74
N GLN A 77 0.79 -8.23 2.38
CA GLN A 77 -0.07 -7.49 3.29
C GLN A 77 -0.65 -8.36 4.40
N SER A 78 -1.18 -9.54 4.07
CA SER A 78 -1.82 -10.41 5.06
C SER A 78 -0.88 -10.83 6.18
N ARG A 79 0.44 -10.88 5.94
CA ARG A 79 1.45 -11.23 6.96
C ARG A 79 1.52 -10.25 8.13
N GLN A 80 0.99 -9.04 7.97
CA GLN A 80 0.90 -8.08 9.08
C GLN A 80 -0.02 -8.57 10.22
N TRP A 81 -0.92 -9.52 9.95
CA TRP A 81 -1.77 -10.14 10.95
C TRP A 81 -1.07 -11.36 11.60
N GLN A 82 -1.25 -11.53 12.91
CA GLN A 82 -0.58 -12.60 13.67
C GLN A 82 -1.26 -13.96 13.48
N HIS A 83 -2.59 -14.00 13.49
CA HIS A 83 -3.36 -15.24 13.43
C HIS A 83 -3.59 -15.67 11.99
N GLN A 84 -3.40 -16.97 11.70
CA GLN A 84 -3.58 -17.50 10.34
C GLN A 84 -5.00 -17.26 9.81
N SER A 85 -6.03 -17.36 10.65
CA SER A 85 -7.42 -17.03 10.28
C SER A 85 -7.55 -15.63 9.71
N ASP A 86 -6.90 -14.65 10.34
CA ASP A 86 -7.00 -13.25 9.94
C ASP A 86 -6.20 -13.00 8.66
N ARG A 87 -5.07 -13.69 8.50
CA ARG A 87 -4.27 -13.67 7.27
C ARG A 87 -5.09 -14.18 6.08
N ASP A 88 -5.80 -15.28 6.25
CA ASP A 88 -6.60 -15.88 5.18
C ASP A 88 -7.74 -14.93 4.76
N LEU A 89 -8.39 -14.27 5.72
CA LEU A 89 -9.44 -13.28 5.46
C LEU A 89 -8.90 -12.04 4.73
N ILE A 90 -7.75 -11.51 5.15
CA ILE A 90 -7.11 -10.36 4.48
C ILE A 90 -6.63 -10.73 3.08
N LEU A 91 -6.06 -11.93 2.92
CA LEU A 91 -5.64 -12.44 1.61
C LEU A 91 -6.83 -12.52 0.67
N GLU A 92 -7.96 -13.09 1.11
CA GLU A 92 -9.18 -13.16 0.31
C GLU A 92 -9.64 -11.76 -0.09
N PHE A 93 -9.77 -10.84 0.87
CA PHE A 93 -10.20 -9.46 0.62
C PHE A 93 -9.30 -8.73 -0.39
N LEU A 94 -7.98 -8.73 -0.19
CA LEU A 94 -7.04 -7.97 -1.03
C LEU A 94 -6.77 -8.63 -2.39
N SER A 95 -6.94 -9.95 -2.51
CA SER A 95 -6.73 -10.66 -3.79
C SER A 95 -7.80 -10.34 -4.85
N GLN A 96 -8.95 -9.81 -4.41
CA GLN A 96 -10.08 -9.43 -5.25
C GLN A 96 -9.99 -7.99 -5.78
N ILE A 97 -8.94 -7.24 -5.43
CA ILE A 97 -8.76 -5.86 -5.86
C ILE A 97 -8.86 -5.75 -7.39
N ILE A 98 -9.76 -4.89 -7.84
CA ILE A 98 -9.91 -4.44 -9.21
C ILE A 98 -9.22 -3.08 -9.33
N TYR A 99 -8.23 -3.00 -10.22
CA TYR A 99 -7.45 -1.77 -10.40
C TYR A 99 -8.27 -0.66 -11.02
N SER A 100 -8.23 0.49 -10.35
CA SER A 100 -8.80 1.74 -10.82
C SER A 100 -8.10 2.91 -10.14
N GLU A 101 -8.06 4.05 -10.82
CA GLU A 101 -7.68 5.32 -10.19
C GLU A 101 -8.58 5.58 -8.97
N PRO A 102 -8.06 6.22 -7.91
CA PRO A 102 -6.76 6.91 -7.81
C PRO A 102 -5.64 6.09 -7.14
N CYS A 103 -5.82 4.78 -6.96
CA CYS A 103 -4.88 3.97 -6.20
C CYS A 103 -4.05 3.05 -7.09
N ASN A 104 -2.74 3.08 -6.90
CA ASN A 104 -1.77 2.23 -7.55
C ASN A 104 -1.06 1.38 -6.51
N LEU A 105 -0.92 0.09 -6.76
CA LEU A 105 -0.23 -0.83 -5.85
C LEU A 105 1.18 -1.06 -6.38
N TYR A 106 2.15 -1.08 -5.49
CA TYR A 106 3.56 -1.31 -5.83
C TYR A 106 4.12 -2.48 -5.06
N LEU A 107 5.01 -3.22 -5.72
CA LEU A 107 5.81 -4.29 -5.14
C LEU A 107 7.30 -4.00 -5.31
N GLY A 108 8.07 -4.24 -4.25
CA GLY A 108 9.53 -4.28 -4.29
C GLY A 108 10.02 -5.71 -4.32
N PHE A 109 10.87 -6.03 -5.30
CA PHE A 109 11.47 -7.34 -5.49
C PHE A 109 12.93 -7.36 -5.10
N ARG A 110 13.39 -8.50 -4.56
CA ARG A 110 14.80 -8.81 -4.32
C ARG A 110 15.07 -10.25 -4.64
N ALA A 111 16.12 -10.48 -5.43
CA ALA A 111 16.51 -11.82 -5.88
C ALA A 111 15.34 -12.65 -6.47
N GLY A 112 14.39 -11.98 -7.14
CA GLY A 112 13.21 -12.60 -7.74
C GLY A 112 12.02 -12.84 -6.80
N GLU A 113 12.10 -12.46 -5.53
CA GLU A 113 11.00 -12.53 -4.58
C GLU A 113 10.41 -11.15 -4.26
N ALA A 114 9.08 -11.07 -4.12
CA ALA A 114 8.43 -9.87 -3.59
C ALA A 114 8.70 -9.78 -2.08
N VAL A 115 9.38 -8.71 -1.67
CA VAL A 115 9.79 -8.46 -0.27
C VAL A 115 9.21 -7.19 0.31
N ALA A 116 8.67 -6.29 -0.52
CA ALA A 116 8.02 -5.07 -0.07
C ALA A 116 6.74 -4.79 -0.86
N ALA A 117 5.80 -4.06 -0.25
CA ALA A 117 4.59 -3.58 -0.92
C ALA A 117 4.13 -2.24 -0.34
N ALA A 118 3.42 -1.45 -1.15
CA ALA A 118 2.71 -0.26 -0.71
C ALA A 118 1.53 0.05 -1.64
N ILE A 119 0.61 0.88 -1.15
CA ILE A 119 -0.42 1.55 -1.94
C ILE A 119 -0.05 3.01 -2.07
N VAL A 120 0.01 3.50 -3.31
CA VAL A 120 0.20 4.90 -3.66
C VAL A 120 -1.14 5.45 -4.13
N THR A 121 -1.65 6.45 -3.42
CA THR A 121 -2.86 7.18 -3.82
C THR A 121 -2.47 8.59 -4.19
N ASN A 122 -2.87 9.04 -5.37
CA ASN A 122 -2.56 10.38 -5.84
C ASN A 122 -3.82 11.11 -6.29
N ASN A 123 -3.88 12.41 -5.98
CA ASN A 123 -4.78 13.35 -6.64
C ASN A 123 -3.95 14.57 -7.09
N ASP A 124 -4.60 15.62 -7.61
CA ASP A 124 -3.91 16.79 -8.15
C ASP A 124 -3.06 17.56 -7.12
N GLU A 125 -3.35 17.42 -5.81
CA GLU A 125 -2.76 18.23 -4.72
C GLU A 125 -1.95 17.41 -3.71
N GLU A 126 -2.24 16.11 -3.58
CA GLU A 126 -1.74 15.24 -2.51
C GLU A 126 -1.33 13.85 -3.05
N ILE A 127 -0.23 13.33 -2.49
CA ILE A 127 0.19 11.94 -2.65
C ILE A 127 0.21 11.28 -1.28
N LEU A 128 -0.30 10.05 -1.19
CA LEU A 128 -0.20 9.19 -0.02
C LEU A 128 0.56 7.93 -0.38
N ILE A 129 1.60 7.62 0.39
CA ILE A 129 2.21 6.30 0.42
C ILE A 129 1.68 5.60 1.68
N SER A 130 0.94 4.52 1.50
CA SER A 130 0.25 3.82 2.58
C SER A 130 0.44 2.32 2.50
N ASP A 131 0.00 1.60 3.54
CA ASP A 131 0.01 0.14 3.53
C ASP A 131 1.40 -0.44 3.26
N VAL A 132 2.43 0.23 3.78
CA VAL A 132 3.83 -0.15 3.56
C VAL A 132 4.18 -1.39 4.37
N VAL A 133 4.64 -2.43 3.70
CA VAL A 133 5.18 -3.64 4.33
C VAL A 133 6.54 -3.95 3.74
N VAL A 134 7.48 -4.38 4.59
CA VAL A 134 8.79 -4.89 4.19
C VAL A 134 9.06 -6.16 5.00
N ARG A 135 9.35 -7.26 4.31
CA ARG A 135 9.52 -8.61 4.89
C ARG A 135 10.98 -8.95 5.19
N ASP A 136 11.91 -8.27 4.54
CA ASP A 136 13.34 -8.54 4.70
C ASP A 136 13.88 -7.66 5.83
N GLU A 137 14.36 -8.29 6.92
CA GLU A 137 14.93 -7.58 8.07
C GLU A 137 16.15 -6.71 7.71
N GLN A 138 16.72 -6.91 6.52
CA GLN A 138 17.81 -6.09 6.00
C GLN A 138 17.34 -4.72 5.49
N PHE A 139 16.04 -4.54 5.25
CA PHE A 139 15.47 -3.32 4.69
C PHE A 139 14.38 -2.77 5.61
N SER A 140 14.32 -1.46 5.72
CA SER A 140 13.28 -0.77 6.48
C SER A 140 12.14 -0.32 5.56
N PRO A 141 10.93 -0.10 6.11
CA PRO A 141 9.87 0.62 5.40
C PRO A 141 10.33 1.96 4.82
N GLN A 142 11.24 2.66 5.50
CA GLN A 142 11.76 3.94 5.04
C GLN A 142 12.61 3.82 3.77
N ASP A 143 13.38 2.74 3.63
CA ASP A 143 14.17 2.47 2.43
C ASP A 143 13.24 2.33 1.22
N PHE A 144 12.19 1.50 1.36
CA PHE A 144 11.19 1.30 0.32
C PHE A 144 10.43 2.58 -0.03
N ILE A 145 10.01 3.36 0.96
CA ILE A 145 9.35 4.66 0.74
C ILE A 145 10.26 5.60 -0.05
N SER A 146 11.54 5.68 0.31
CA SER A 146 12.48 6.61 -0.35
C SER A 146 12.75 6.27 -1.82
N ASP A 147 12.91 4.99 -2.12
CA ASP A 147 13.14 4.53 -3.49
C ASP A 147 11.85 4.62 -4.32
N LEU A 148 10.68 4.40 -3.69
CA LEU A 148 9.39 4.62 -4.34
C LEU A 148 9.14 6.09 -4.66
N CYS A 149 9.52 7.03 -3.78
CA CYS A 149 9.50 8.46 -4.08
C CYS A 149 10.33 8.79 -5.33
N LEU A 150 11.54 8.23 -5.42
CA LEU A 150 12.39 8.41 -6.60
C LEU A 150 11.74 7.86 -7.87
N LYS A 151 11.20 6.62 -7.84
CA LYS A 151 10.51 6.01 -8.98
C LYS A 151 9.34 6.84 -9.48
N LEU A 152 8.59 7.41 -8.56
CA LEU A 152 7.42 8.24 -8.85
C LEU A 152 7.77 9.68 -9.25
N ALA A 153 9.08 10.00 -9.34
CA ALA A 153 9.57 11.37 -9.58
C ALA A 153 8.97 12.39 -8.59
N ILE A 154 8.78 11.97 -7.34
CA ILE A 154 8.36 12.86 -6.25
C ILE A 154 9.60 13.62 -5.80
N ASP A 155 9.55 14.95 -5.84
CA ASP A 155 10.62 15.83 -5.40
C ASP A 155 10.07 17.00 -4.57
N ASP A 156 10.97 17.73 -3.91
CA ASP A 156 10.62 18.90 -3.10
C ASP A 156 10.14 20.11 -3.95
N ASN A 157 10.26 20.05 -5.29
CA ASN A 157 9.87 21.14 -6.19
C ASN A 157 8.43 21.00 -6.67
N ASN A 158 7.85 19.80 -6.61
CA ASN A 158 6.44 19.57 -6.89
C ASN A 158 5.57 20.23 -5.81
N SER A 159 4.53 20.96 -6.23
CA SER A 159 3.56 21.63 -5.33
C SER A 159 2.65 20.66 -4.56
N CYS A 160 2.95 19.35 -4.59
CA CYS A 160 2.10 18.30 -4.06
C CYS A 160 2.49 17.94 -2.62
N CYS A 161 1.54 17.87 -1.71
CA CYS A 161 1.78 17.44 -0.33
C CYS A 161 1.94 15.92 -0.27
N VAL A 162 3.05 15.43 0.28
CA VAL A 162 3.29 13.98 0.42
C VAL A 162 2.99 13.53 1.84
N PHE A 163 2.14 12.52 1.97
CA PHE A 163 1.77 11.87 3.22
C PHE A 163 2.26 10.43 3.25
N VAL A 164 2.59 9.95 4.45
CA VAL A 164 2.94 8.55 4.71
C VAL A 164 2.04 8.00 5.83
N GLU A 165 1.44 6.84 5.60
CA GLU A 165 0.75 6.06 6.64
C GLU A 165 1.78 5.22 7.44
N ARG A 166 1.67 5.23 8.76
CA ARG A 166 2.50 4.44 9.69
C ARG A 166 1.66 3.65 10.68
#